data_AF-W9CMV9-F1
#
_entry.id   AF-W9CMV9-F1
#
_cell.length_a   1.000
_cell.length_b   1.000
_cell.length_c   1.000
_cell.angle_alpha   90.00
_cell.angle_beta   90.00
_cell.angle_gamma   90.00
#
_symmetry.space_group_name_H-M   'P 1'
#
loop_
_entity.id
_entity.type
_entity.pdbx_description
1 polymer ?
#
loop_
_entity_poly.entity_id
_entity_poly.type
_entity_poly.pdbx_seq_one_letter_code
_entity_poly.pdbx_strand_id
1 'polypeptide(L)'
;MSSSTSSLSTPSDKDKDKTSRPKPTSTSSFPTLYILFVLIFLIALFPPLFHALWTLPFKLLLPSTYSSSLSPARYTKPAIMSWTQKTISLPSKSRGSYLITDHIVSSIPEIKSYKVGLLNLFVQHTSCALSLNENWDEDVRADMSDALDRIAPEDKKGELYRHSAEGLDDMPAHIKSALVGATVTIPITNGKLNTGTWQGIWYLEFRASKHSRKVVATIQDRPTKVEFTTTLMQQALGDTDIP
;
A
#
# COMPACT_ATOMS: atom_id res chain seq x y z
N MET A 1 25.24 -28.46 64.34
CA MET A 1 25.30 -27.50 65.47
C MET A 1 25.20 -26.10 64.90
N SER A 2 24.24 -25.31 65.37
CA SER A 2 23.99 -23.94 64.90
C SER A 2 24.50 -22.92 65.91
N SER A 3 25.33 -21.96 65.46
CA SER A 3 25.72 -20.75 66.18
C SER A 3 24.87 -19.58 65.65
N SER A 4 24.07 -18.87 66.46
CA SER A 4 24.44 -17.95 67.56
C SER A 4 25.07 -16.64 67.07
N THR A 5 24.40 -15.50 67.30
CA THR A 5 24.92 -14.37 68.13
C THR A 5 23.92 -13.22 68.30
N SER A 6 24.12 -12.48 69.40
CA SER A 6 23.57 -11.15 69.72
C SER A 6 24.75 -10.14 69.87
N SER A 7 24.64 -8.87 70.29
CA SER A 7 23.54 -8.15 70.97
C SER A 7 23.67 -6.63 70.84
N LEU A 8 22.53 -5.94 70.74
CA LEU A 8 22.09 -4.83 71.61
C LEU A 8 23.10 -3.73 72.05
N SER A 9 22.84 -2.47 71.63
CA SER A 9 23.12 -1.18 72.34
C SER A 9 24.61 -0.76 72.54
N THR A 10 25.01 0.48 72.89
CA THR A 10 24.35 1.69 73.47
C THR A 10 24.90 3.02 72.79
N PRO A 11 24.88 4.29 73.32
CA PRO A 11 24.79 5.52 72.50
C PRO A 11 25.91 6.57 72.78
N SER A 12 25.58 7.89 72.82
CA SER A 12 26.36 9.07 73.30
C SER A 12 27.10 9.88 72.21
N ASP A 13 27.30 11.21 72.28
CA ASP A 13 26.58 12.38 72.86
C ASP A 13 27.30 13.68 72.37
N LYS A 14 26.63 14.84 72.48
CA LYS A 14 27.15 16.24 72.47
C LYS A 14 27.57 16.94 71.16
N ASP A 15 26.76 17.94 70.85
CA ASP A 15 27.13 19.36 70.64
C ASP A 15 28.38 19.72 69.81
N LYS A 16 28.15 20.48 68.72
CA LYS A 16 28.49 21.91 68.76
C LYS A 16 27.89 22.79 67.64
N ASP A 17 27.44 23.95 68.12
CA ASP A 17 27.52 25.29 67.51
C ASP A 17 26.50 25.74 66.44
N LYS A 18 26.06 27.00 66.60
CA LYS A 18 25.11 27.71 65.75
C LYS A 18 25.87 28.68 64.84
N THR A 19 25.85 28.44 63.53
CA THR A 19 26.11 29.50 62.55
C THR A 19 24.96 29.59 61.55
N SER A 20 24.25 30.70 61.58
CA SER A 20 23.12 30.99 60.71
C SER A 20 23.58 31.26 59.27
N ARG A 21 23.34 30.32 58.36
CA ARG A 21 23.36 30.61 56.91
C ARG A 21 21.96 30.99 56.43
N PRO A 22 21.81 32.01 55.55
CA PRO A 22 20.53 32.32 54.93
C PRO A 22 20.09 31.16 54.02
N LYS A 23 18.81 30.79 54.13
CA LYS A 23 18.17 29.77 53.32
C LYS A 23 17.97 30.33 51.90
N PRO A 24 18.53 29.75 50.83
CA PRO A 24 18.30 30.25 49.48
C PRO A 24 16.83 30.02 49.09
N THR A 25 16.08 31.10 48.93
CA THR A 25 14.73 31.08 48.37
C THR A 25 14.83 30.87 46.86
N SER A 26 14.87 29.60 46.43
CA SER A 26 14.70 29.24 45.02
C SER A 26 13.21 29.38 44.63
N THR A 27 12.77 30.60 44.35
CA THR A 27 11.50 30.84 43.65
C THR A 27 11.64 30.36 42.20
N SER A 28 11.32 29.08 42.00
CA SER A 28 11.44 28.37 40.73
C SER A 28 10.32 28.80 39.76
N SER A 29 10.56 29.89 39.04
CA SER A 29 9.63 30.50 38.06
C SER A 29 9.51 29.70 36.75
N PHE A 30 9.17 28.42 36.85
CA PHE A 30 8.98 27.51 35.71
C PHE A 30 7.54 27.23 35.22
N PRO A 31 6.43 27.50 35.95
CA PRO A 31 5.12 27.02 35.49
C PRO A 31 4.64 27.71 34.21
N THR A 32 4.87 29.02 34.05
CA THR A 32 4.40 29.80 32.89
C THR A 32 5.08 29.39 31.58
N LEU A 33 6.40 29.16 31.60
CA LEU A 33 7.13 28.73 30.40
C LEU A 33 6.75 27.30 29.99
N TYR A 34 6.56 26.40 30.95
CA TYR A 34 6.09 25.04 30.68
C TYR A 34 4.67 25.02 30.10
N ILE A 35 3.75 25.81 30.67
CA ILE A 35 2.38 25.97 30.14
C ILE A 35 2.41 26.50 28.70
N LEU A 36 3.28 27.48 28.40
CA LEU A 36 3.43 28.02 27.05
C LEU A 36 3.91 26.95 26.05
N PHE A 37 4.92 26.13 26.42
CA PHE A 37 5.39 25.04 25.57
C PHE A 37 4.33 23.96 25.34
N VAL A 38 3.57 23.58 26.37
CA VAL A 38 2.44 22.63 26.23
C VAL A 38 1.36 23.19 25.31
N LEU A 39 1.03 24.49 25.42
CA LEU A 39 0.05 25.14 24.56
C LEU A 39 0.49 25.17 23.09
N ILE A 40 1.76 25.51 22.83
CA ILE A 40 2.36 25.51 21.48
C ILE A 40 2.36 24.09 20.89
N PHE A 41 2.74 23.09 21.69
CA PHE A 41 2.74 21.68 21.27
C PHE A 41 1.34 21.18 20.92
N LEU A 42 0.33 21.52 21.73
CA LEU A 42 -1.07 21.18 21.45
C LEU A 42 -1.59 21.85 20.18
N ILE A 43 -1.22 23.11 19.90
CA ILE A 43 -1.62 23.79 18.65
C ILE A 43 -0.92 23.14 17.45
N ALA A 44 0.35 22.75 17.57
CA ALA A 44 1.10 22.06 16.51
C ALA A 44 0.54 20.66 16.16
N LEU A 45 -0.10 19.99 17.14
CA LEU A 45 -0.82 18.73 16.93
C LEU A 45 -2.10 18.87 16.06
N PHE A 46 -2.58 20.09 15.82
CA PHE A 46 -3.69 20.37 14.92
C PHE A 46 -3.25 21.32 13.77
N PRO A 47 -2.57 20.80 12.73
CA PRO A 47 -2.04 21.61 11.62
C PRO A 47 -3.02 22.63 10.99
N PRO A 48 -4.33 22.33 10.82
CA PRO A 48 -5.28 23.33 10.31
C PRO A 48 -5.46 24.54 11.24
N LEU A 49 -5.47 24.31 12.56
CA LEU A 49 -5.64 25.38 13.56
C LEU A 49 -4.39 26.24 13.68
N PHE A 50 -3.20 25.61 13.67
CA PHE A 50 -1.92 26.32 13.60
C PHE A 50 -1.85 27.24 12.36
N HIS A 51 -2.16 26.71 11.17
CA HIS A 51 -2.19 27.52 9.94
C HIS A 51 -3.22 28.64 9.99
N ALA A 52 -4.41 28.41 10.55
CA ALA A 52 -5.44 29.43 10.68
C ALA A 52 -4.95 30.59 11.57
N LEU A 53 -4.44 30.29 12.76
CA LEU A 53 -3.97 31.30 13.73
C LEU A 53 -2.72 32.05 13.24
N TRP A 54 -1.75 31.33 12.67
CA TRP A 54 -0.50 31.93 12.16
C TRP A 54 -0.74 32.86 10.96
N THR A 55 -1.68 32.54 10.07
CA THR A 55 -1.98 33.37 8.88
C THR A 55 -2.99 34.48 9.13
N LEU A 56 -3.72 34.46 10.25
CA LEU A 56 -4.76 35.44 10.57
C LEU A 56 -4.28 36.91 10.57
N PRO A 57 -3.17 37.30 11.25
CA PRO A 57 -2.72 38.69 11.21
C PRO A 57 -2.34 39.15 9.79
N PHE A 58 -1.68 38.30 9.01
CA PHE A 58 -1.35 38.62 7.61
C PHE A 58 -2.59 38.82 6.72
N LYS A 59 -3.68 38.10 6.98
CA LYS A 59 -4.97 38.29 6.30
C LYS A 59 -5.71 39.57 6.72
N LEU A 60 -5.46 40.09 7.92
CA LEU A 60 -6.07 41.33 8.43
C LEU A 60 -5.28 42.58 8.02
N LEU A 61 -3.96 42.46 7.85
CA LEU A 61 -3.06 43.55 7.46
C LEU A 61 -2.95 43.78 5.94
N LEU A 62 -3.39 42.84 5.12
CA LEU A 62 -3.38 42.97 3.66
C LEU A 62 -4.80 43.28 3.14
N PRO A 63 -5.05 44.45 2.52
CA PRO A 63 -6.34 44.72 1.89
C PRO A 63 -6.59 43.71 0.77
N SER A 64 -7.78 43.12 0.74
CA SER A 64 -8.17 42.07 -0.21
C SER A 64 -8.43 42.63 -1.63
N THR A 65 -7.37 43.13 -2.28
CA THR A 65 -7.38 43.61 -3.67
C THR A 65 -7.21 42.47 -4.68
N TYR A 66 -8.09 41.46 -4.60
CA TYR A 66 -8.34 40.53 -5.70
C TYR A 66 -9.70 40.82 -6.33
N SER A 67 -9.76 41.89 -7.12
CA SER A 67 -10.76 41.98 -8.19
C SER A 67 -10.34 41.03 -9.30
N SER A 68 -10.63 39.74 -9.13
CA SER A 68 -10.49 38.78 -10.22
C SER A 68 -11.61 39.05 -11.23
N SER A 69 -11.25 39.62 -12.38
CA SER A 69 -12.13 39.53 -13.54
C SER A 69 -12.26 38.05 -13.91
N LEU A 70 -13.35 37.44 -13.46
CA LEU A 70 -13.70 36.07 -13.79
C LEU A 70 -14.01 36.01 -15.29
N SER A 71 -12.97 35.79 -16.08
CA SER A 71 -13.13 35.02 -17.33
C SER A 71 -13.91 33.77 -16.93
N PRO A 72 -15.01 33.42 -17.63
CA PRO A 72 -15.82 32.27 -17.26
C PRO A 72 -14.90 31.05 -17.21
N ALA A 73 -14.67 30.55 -16.01
CA ALA A 73 -13.77 29.43 -15.80
C ALA A 73 -14.30 28.29 -16.65
N ARG A 74 -13.53 27.88 -17.67
CA ARG A 74 -13.88 26.72 -18.50
C ARG A 74 -14.05 25.56 -17.53
N TYR A 75 -15.29 25.16 -17.29
CA TYR A 75 -15.63 24.06 -16.40
C TYR A 75 -15.13 22.78 -17.05
N THR A 76 -13.86 22.47 -16.79
CA THR A 76 -13.30 21.16 -17.07
C THR A 76 -13.94 20.21 -16.08
N LYS A 77 -15.01 19.54 -16.51
CA LYS A 77 -15.68 18.46 -15.78
C LYS A 77 -14.61 17.61 -15.07
N PRO A 78 -14.70 17.39 -13.75
CA PRO A 78 -13.71 16.60 -13.02
C PRO A 78 -13.45 15.29 -13.75
N ALA A 79 -12.18 14.95 -13.97
CA ALA A 79 -11.81 13.71 -14.62
C ALA A 79 -12.19 12.53 -13.70
N ILE A 80 -13.36 11.95 -13.96
CA ILE A 80 -13.87 10.80 -13.22
C ILE A 80 -12.90 9.65 -13.43
N MET A 81 -12.22 9.18 -12.39
CA MET A 81 -11.38 8.00 -12.46
C MET A 81 -12.28 6.77 -12.68
N SER A 82 -12.06 6.04 -13.77
CA SER A 82 -12.75 4.78 -14.02
C SER A 82 -11.95 3.62 -13.43
N TRP A 83 -12.65 2.80 -12.65
CA TRP A 83 -12.15 1.55 -12.12
C TRP A 83 -12.96 0.42 -12.73
N THR A 84 -12.29 -0.63 -13.19
CA THR A 84 -12.94 -1.87 -13.63
C THR A 84 -12.21 -3.03 -12.98
N GLN A 85 -12.95 -3.92 -12.32
CA GLN A 85 -12.39 -5.09 -11.65
C GLN A 85 -13.09 -6.35 -12.14
N LYS A 86 -12.32 -7.41 -12.39
CA LYS A 86 -12.81 -8.68 -12.94
C LYS A 86 -12.00 -9.84 -12.38
N THR A 87 -12.67 -10.88 -11.88
CA THR A 87 -12.00 -12.12 -11.48
C THR A 87 -11.91 -13.06 -12.67
N ILE A 88 -10.68 -13.45 -13.01
CA ILE A 88 -10.33 -14.35 -14.11
C ILE A 88 -9.97 -15.71 -13.51
N SER A 89 -10.58 -16.78 -13.99
CA SER A 89 -10.11 -18.15 -13.72
C SER A 89 -9.00 -18.51 -14.69
N LEU A 90 -7.87 -19.00 -14.18
CA LEU A 90 -6.77 -19.52 -15.00
C LEU A 90 -7.04 -20.99 -15.38
N PRO A 91 -6.48 -21.48 -16.50
CA PRO A 91 -6.52 -22.90 -16.84
C PRO A 91 -5.92 -23.75 -15.73
N SER A 92 -6.50 -24.93 -15.48
CA SER A 92 -5.97 -25.85 -14.47
C SER A 92 -4.61 -26.41 -14.91
N LYS A 93 -3.59 -26.22 -14.09
CA LYS A 93 -2.19 -26.59 -14.37
C LYS A 93 -1.58 -27.28 -13.15
N SER A 94 -0.60 -28.14 -13.41
CA SER A 94 0.35 -28.69 -12.44
C SER A 94 1.60 -27.80 -12.37
N ARG A 95 2.61 -28.19 -11.60
CA ARG A 95 3.90 -27.50 -11.46
C ARG A 95 4.49 -27.08 -12.81
N GLY A 96 4.93 -25.82 -12.89
CA GLY A 96 5.61 -25.26 -14.07
C GLY A 96 5.37 -23.75 -14.26
N SER A 97 6.11 -23.18 -15.21
CA SER A 97 6.04 -21.77 -15.61
C SER A 97 5.28 -21.62 -16.93
N TYR A 98 4.17 -20.86 -16.92
CA TYR A 98 3.26 -20.74 -18.06
C TYR A 98 3.10 -19.29 -18.52
N LEU A 99 3.30 -19.03 -19.81
CA LEU A 99 2.92 -17.75 -20.42
C LEU A 99 1.38 -17.66 -20.51
N ILE A 100 0.79 -16.61 -19.94
CA ILE A 100 -0.66 -16.40 -19.88
C ILE A 100 -1.12 -15.04 -20.39
N THR A 101 -0.24 -14.25 -21.03
CA THR A 101 -0.54 -12.91 -21.55
C THR A 101 -1.83 -12.88 -22.37
N ASP A 102 -1.99 -13.79 -23.33
CA ASP A 102 -3.16 -13.83 -24.21
C ASP A 102 -4.44 -14.23 -23.47
N HIS A 103 -4.34 -15.15 -22.50
CA HIS A 103 -5.47 -15.54 -21.64
C HIS A 103 -5.96 -14.37 -20.79
N ILE A 104 -5.05 -13.55 -20.27
CA ILE A 104 -5.41 -12.31 -19.58
C ILE A 104 -6.06 -11.32 -20.56
N VAL A 105 -5.40 -10.97 -21.67
CA VAL A 105 -5.90 -9.95 -22.62
C VAL A 105 -7.27 -10.32 -23.21
N SER A 106 -7.50 -11.60 -23.55
CA SER A 106 -8.81 -12.11 -24.00
C SER A 106 -9.88 -12.09 -22.90
N SER A 107 -9.49 -12.23 -21.63
CA SER A 107 -10.40 -12.16 -20.48
C SER A 107 -10.79 -10.73 -20.10
N ILE A 108 -9.99 -9.71 -20.45
CA ILE A 108 -10.27 -8.28 -20.18
C ILE A 108 -10.36 -7.43 -21.48
N PRO A 109 -11.31 -7.70 -22.39
CA PRO A 109 -11.49 -6.92 -23.62
C PRO A 109 -11.75 -5.42 -23.37
N GLU A 110 -12.21 -5.07 -22.17
CA GLU A 110 -12.45 -3.70 -21.70
C GLU A 110 -11.18 -2.84 -21.75
N ILE A 111 -9.98 -3.46 -21.70
CA ILE A 111 -8.67 -2.79 -21.83
C ILE A 111 -8.61 -1.85 -23.04
N LYS A 112 -9.29 -2.19 -24.14
CA LYS A 112 -9.30 -1.42 -25.40
C LYS A 112 -9.89 -0.01 -25.25
N SER A 113 -10.68 0.26 -24.20
CA SER A 113 -11.27 1.58 -23.92
C SER A 113 -10.32 2.56 -23.23
N TYR A 114 -9.18 2.06 -22.72
CA TYR A 114 -8.24 2.81 -21.89
C TYR A 114 -7.08 3.38 -22.69
N LYS A 115 -6.81 4.68 -22.52
CA LYS A 115 -5.68 5.33 -23.20
C LYS A 115 -4.38 5.23 -22.40
N VAL A 116 -4.40 5.39 -21.07
CA VAL A 116 -3.18 5.45 -20.22
C VAL A 116 -3.46 4.86 -18.81
N GLY A 117 -3.88 3.60 -18.75
CA GLY A 117 -4.23 2.96 -17.48
C GLY A 117 -3.07 2.25 -16.77
N LEU A 118 -3.36 1.68 -15.60
CA LEU A 118 -2.60 0.60 -14.98
C LEU A 118 -3.49 -0.64 -14.89
N LEU A 119 -2.96 -1.80 -15.30
CA LEU A 119 -3.52 -3.11 -15.00
C LEU A 119 -2.77 -3.69 -13.80
N ASN A 120 -3.47 -3.87 -12.68
CA ASN A 120 -2.99 -4.69 -11.58
C ASN A 120 -3.60 -6.11 -11.69
N LEU A 121 -2.77 -7.14 -11.54
CA LEU A 121 -3.17 -8.53 -11.45
C LEU A 121 -2.75 -9.08 -10.10
N PHE A 122 -3.70 -9.60 -9.31
CA PHE A 122 -3.47 -10.22 -8.01
C PHE A 122 -3.98 -11.66 -8.00
N VAL A 123 -3.11 -12.65 -7.77
CA VAL A 123 -3.53 -14.05 -7.63
C VAL A 123 -4.04 -14.32 -6.22
N GLN A 124 -5.25 -14.88 -6.10
CA GLN A 124 -5.92 -15.12 -4.81
C GLN A 124 -5.47 -16.43 -4.15
N HIS A 125 -4.18 -16.73 -4.20
CA HIS A 125 -3.60 -18.01 -3.77
C HIS A 125 -2.19 -17.81 -3.19
N THR A 126 -1.80 -18.71 -2.29
CA THR A 126 -0.54 -18.65 -1.54
C THR A 126 0.46 -19.74 -1.94
N SER A 127 0.13 -20.58 -2.92
CA SER A 127 0.95 -21.71 -3.41
C SER A 127 1.23 -21.64 -4.92
N CYS A 128 1.04 -20.46 -5.52
CA CYS A 128 1.41 -20.11 -6.89
C CYS A 128 1.75 -18.61 -6.97
N ALA A 129 2.25 -18.12 -8.10
CA ALA A 129 2.68 -16.72 -8.25
C ALA A 129 2.40 -16.15 -9.66
N LEU A 130 2.55 -14.83 -9.77
CA LEU A 130 2.57 -14.10 -11.05
C LEU A 130 3.93 -13.41 -11.22
N SER A 131 4.44 -13.35 -12.45
CA SER A 131 5.70 -12.66 -12.77
C SER A 131 5.64 -12.01 -14.16
N LEU A 132 6.60 -11.12 -14.44
CA LEU A 132 6.88 -10.59 -15.77
C LEU A 132 8.28 -11.05 -16.19
N ASN A 133 8.34 -11.91 -17.20
CA ASN A 133 9.61 -12.46 -17.70
C ASN A 133 9.47 -12.83 -19.20
N GLU A 134 10.45 -13.53 -19.77
CA GLU A 134 10.56 -13.78 -21.20
C GLU A 134 9.31 -14.43 -21.85
N ASN A 135 8.85 -13.90 -22.98
CA ASN A 135 7.64 -14.34 -23.67
C ASN A 135 7.90 -15.24 -24.90
N TRP A 136 9.16 -15.54 -25.20
CA TRP A 136 9.57 -16.23 -26.41
C TRP A 136 10.08 -17.65 -26.13
N ASP A 137 11.21 -17.76 -25.44
CA ASP A 137 11.84 -19.05 -25.18
C ASP A 137 11.03 -19.90 -24.17
N GLU A 138 11.03 -21.22 -24.37
CA GLU A 138 10.46 -22.18 -23.44
C GLU A 138 11.50 -22.77 -22.48
N ASP A 139 12.78 -22.80 -22.86
CA ASP A 139 13.86 -23.23 -21.98
C ASP A 139 14.01 -22.25 -20.80
N VAL A 140 13.85 -20.94 -21.03
CA VAL A 140 13.83 -19.92 -19.95
C VAL A 140 12.70 -20.16 -18.94
N ARG A 141 11.57 -20.77 -19.35
CA ARG A 141 10.47 -21.19 -18.46
C ARG A 141 10.78 -22.50 -17.74
N ALA A 142 11.49 -23.43 -18.37
CA ALA A 142 11.98 -24.65 -17.73
C ALA A 142 13.05 -24.34 -16.68
N ASP A 143 14.12 -23.63 -17.06
CA ASP A 143 15.23 -23.22 -16.20
C ASP A 143 14.79 -22.44 -14.97
N MET A 144 13.81 -21.53 -15.10
CA MET A 144 13.24 -20.81 -13.96
C MET A 144 12.50 -21.75 -13.01
N SER A 145 11.80 -22.76 -13.53
CA SER A 145 11.12 -23.76 -12.70
C SER A 145 12.15 -24.60 -11.93
N ASP A 146 13.21 -25.05 -12.60
CA ASP A 146 14.32 -25.81 -12.01
C ASP A 146 15.16 -24.97 -11.03
N ALA A 147 15.29 -23.66 -11.25
CA ALA A 147 15.93 -22.74 -10.32
C ALA A 147 15.10 -22.58 -9.03
N LEU A 148 13.78 -22.42 -9.15
CA LEU A 148 12.88 -22.34 -8.00
C LEU A 148 12.84 -23.66 -7.22
N ASP A 149 12.84 -24.81 -7.89
CA ASP A 149 12.93 -26.13 -7.26
C ASP A 149 14.28 -26.39 -6.57
N ARG A 150 15.35 -25.67 -6.93
CA ARG A 150 16.62 -25.65 -6.17
C ARG A 150 16.61 -24.68 -4.98
N ILE A 151 15.96 -23.53 -5.12
CA ILE A 151 15.86 -22.50 -4.06
C ILE A 151 14.96 -22.96 -2.90
N ALA A 152 13.84 -23.61 -3.22
CA ALA A 152 12.89 -24.17 -2.27
C ALA A 152 12.55 -25.61 -2.67
N PRO A 153 13.42 -26.58 -2.33
CA PRO A 153 13.27 -27.97 -2.77
C PRO A 153 12.10 -28.67 -2.08
N GLU A 154 11.54 -29.67 -2.75
CA GLU A 154 10.50 -30.54 -2.19
C GLU A 154 11.03 -31.37 -1.02
N ASP A 155 10.25 -31.49 0.06
CA ASP A 155 10.68 -32.19 1.27
C ASP A 155 10.48 -33.70 1.13
N LYS A 156 11.33 -34.33 0.32
CA LYS A 156 11.27 -35.76 -0.01
C LYS A 156 11.36 -36.70 1.20
N LYS A 157 11.69 -36.20 2.39
CA LYS A 157 11.79 -36.97 3.64
C LYS A 157 10.79 -36.56 4.73
N GLY A 158 10.16 -35.38 4.62
CA GLY A 158 9.37 -34.80 5.71
C GLY A 158 10.22 -34.26 6.86
N GLU A 159 11.47 -33.88 6.59
CA GLU A 159 12.46 -33.45 7.59
C GLU A 159 12.88 -31.97 7.42
N LEU A 160 12.64 -31.38 6.25
CA LEU A 160 13.10 -30.04 5.88
C LEU A 160 12.12 -28.95 6.34
N TYR A 161 10.81 -29.22 6.32
CA TYR A 161 9.78 -28.25 6.72
C TYR A 161 8.82 -28.79 7.77
N ARG A 162 8.39 -27.89 8.67
CA ARG A 162 7.37 -28.17 9.70
C ARG A 162 5.94 -28.20 9.15
N HIS A 163 5.73 -27.67 7.94
CA HIS A 163 4.41 -27.56 7.30
C HIS A 163 4.39 -28.48 6.07
N SER A 164 3.45 -29.42 6.07
CA SER A 164 3.29 -30.44 5.03
C SER A 164 1.84 -30.95 4.94
N ALA A 165 0.89 -30.12 5.41
CA ALA A 165 -0.51 -30.51 5.60
C ALA A 165 -1.19 -30.95 4.30
N GLU A 166 -0.78 -30.38 3.16
CA GLU A 166 -1.26 -30.74 1.83
C GLU A 166 -0.22 -31.52 0.99
N GLY A 167 0.83 -32.07 1.62
CA GLY A 167 1.87 -32.89 0.98
C GLY A 167 3.29 -32.31 1.05
N LEU A 168 4.25 -33.02 0.44
CA LEU A 168 5.69 -32.71 0.53
C LEU A 168 6.09 -31.43 -0.25
N ASP A 169 5.22 -30.95 -1.14
CA ASP A 169 5.43 -29.75 -1.95
C ASP A 169 4.67 -28.51 -1.45
N ASP A 170 3.97 -28.64 -0.33
CA ASP A 170 3.11 -27.61 0.27
C ASP A 170 3.90 -26.38 0.76
N MET A 171 4.79 -26.54 1.76
CA MET A 171 5.67 -25.45 2.20
C MET A 171 6.62 -24.92 1.09
N PRO A 172 7.25 -25.76 0.24
CA PRO A 172 7.99 -25.29 -0.93
C PRO A 172 7.21 -24.32 -1.82
N ALA A 173 5.94 -24.62 -2.09
CA ALA A 173 5.08 -23.76 -2.89
C ALA A 173 4.78 -22.42 -2.19
N HIS A 174 4.58 -22.43 -0.87
CA HIS A 174 4.45 -21.20 -0.08
C HIS A 174 5.73 -20.33 -0.12
N ILE A 175 6.91 -20.94 0.00
CA ILE A 175 8.19 -20.22 -0.09
C ILE A 175 8.35 -19.58 -1.47
N LYS A 176 8.13 -20.34 -2.56
CA LYS A 176 8.22 -19.83 -3.93
C LYS A 176 7.21 -18.71 -4.20
N SER A 177 5.97 -18.85 -3.71
CA SER A 177 4.92 -17.82 -3.81
C SER A 177 5.31 -16.53 -3.08
N ALA A 178 5.88 -16.64 -1.87
CA ALA A 178 6.35 -15.47 -1.11
C ALA A 178 7.58 -14.79 -1.74
N LEU A 179 8.48 -15.56 -2.37
CA LEU A 179 9.68 -15.02 -3.02
C LEU A 179 9.39 -14.32 -4.36
N VAL A 180 8.49 -14.86 -5.18
CA VAL A 180 8.12 -14.26 -6.48
C VAL A 180 7.06 -13.17 -6.33
N GLY A 181 6.08 -13.40 -5.45
CA GLY A 181 4.98 -12.48 -5.20
C GLY A 181 3.66 -12.85 -5.89
N ALA A 182 2.56 -12.40 -5.29
CA ALA A 182 1.20 -12.65 -5.78
C ALA A 182 0.70 -11.62 -6.82
N THR A 183 1.52 -10.62 -7.15
CA THR A 183 1.06 -9.40 -7.84
C THR A 183 1.99 -8.98 -8.97
N VAL A 184 1.41 -8.63 -10.12
CA VAL A 184 2.11 -7.85 -11.15
C VAL A 184 1.26 -6.62 -11.53
N THR A 185 1.93 -5.50 -11.82
CA THR A 185 1.28 -4.27 -12.31
C THR A 185 1.91 -3.88 -13.63
N ILE A 186 1.10 -3.76 -14.68
CA ILE A 186 1.53 -3.48 -16.06
C ILE A 186 0.89 -2.16 -16.52
N PRO A 187 1.65 -1.21 -17.09
CA PRO A 187 1.06 -0.02 -17.70
C PRO A 187 0.21 -0.38 -18.93
N ILE A 188 -0.85 0.38 -19.16
CA ILE A 188 -1.71 0.28 -20.36
C ILE A 188 -1.44 1.51 -21.22
N THR A 189 -1.32 1.35 -22.52
CA THR A 189 -1.18 2.46 -23.45
C THR A 189 -1.94 2.18 -24.74
N ASN A 190 -2.82 3.09 -25.15
CA ASN A 190 -3.67 2.99 -26.34
C ASN A 190 -4.37 1.62 -26.48
N GLY A 191 -5.02 1.17 -25.41
CA GLY A 191 -5.81 -0.06 -25.39
C GLY A 191 -5.01 -1.37 -25.31
N LYS A 192 -3.70 -1.31 -25.06
CA LYS A 192 -2.79 -2.46 -25.00
C LYS A 192 -1.94 -2.46 -23.73
N LEU A 193 -1.48 -3.64 -23.32
CA LEU A 193 -0.40 -3.76 -22.34
C LEU A 193 0.87 -3.12 -22.91
N ASN A 194 1.52 -2.26 -22.13
CA ASN A 194 2.76 -1.58 -22.49
C ASN A 194 3.93 -2.29 -21.80
N THR A 195 4.23 -3.49 -22.30
CA THR A 195 5.35 -4.34 -21.90
C THR A 195 6.53 -4.15 -22.85
N GLY A 196 7.75 -4.45 -22.40
CA GLY A 196 8.89 -4.60 -23.30
C GLY A 196 8.70 -5.75 -24.30
N THR A 197 9.43 -5.75 -25.42
CA THR A 197 9.31 -6.73 -26.52
C THR A 197 9.27 -8.18 -26.03
N TRP A 198 10.20 -8.52 -25.13
CA TRP A 198 10.35 -9.86 -24.58
C TRP A 198 9.55 -10.10 -23.30
N GLN A 199 8.81 -9.13 -22.77
CA GLN A 199 8.07 -9.31 -21.52
C GLN A 199 6.68 -9.90 -21.75
N GLY A 200 6.35 -10.92 -20.96
CA GLY A 200 5.03 -11.54 -20.90
C GLY A 200 4.60 -11.83 -19.47
N ILE A 201 3.28 -11.98 -19.27
CA ILE A 201 2.71 -12.32 -17.97
C ILE A 201 2.85 -13.82 -17.76
N TRP A 202 3.58 -14.21 -16.74
CA TRP A 202 3.78 -15.59 -16.34
C TRP A 202 2.87 -15.97 -15.18
N TYR A 203 2.30 -17.17 -15.25
CA TYR A 203 1.67 -17.88 -14.16
C TYR A 203 2.60 -19.01 -13.73
N LEU A 204 3.04 -18.96 -12.47
CA LEU A 204 3.90 -19.96 -11.86
C LEU A 204 3.08 -20.85 -10.94
N GLU A 205 2.87 -22.11 -11.33
CA GLU A 205 2.30 -23.12 -10.44
C GLU A 205 3.43 -23.92 -9.79
N PHE A 206 3.35 -24.13 -8.48
CA PHE A 206 4.39 -24.82 -7.71
C PHE A 206 3.94 -26.19 -7.22
N ARG A 207 2.63 -26.45 -7.14
CA ARG A 207 2.07 -27.73 -6.71
C ARG A 207 2.06 -28.74 -7.86
N ALA A 208 2.45 -29.98 -7.58
CA ALA A 208 2.49 -31.08 -8.55
C ALA A 208 1.09 -31.51 -9.00
N SER A 209 0.12 -31.48 -8.07
CA SER A 209 -1.30 -31.67 -8.38
C SER A 209 -1.84 -30.52 -9.24
N LYS A 210 -2.85 -30.79 -10.07
CA LYS A 210 -3.47 -29.76 -10.91
C LYS A 210 -4.42 -28.88 -10.11
N HIS A 211 -4.18 -27.57 -10.08
CA HIS A 211 -5.05 -26.60 -9.40
C HIS A 211 -5.67 -25.60 -10.38
N SER A 212 -6.92 -25.22 -10.10
CA SER A 212 -7.55 -24.06 -10.73
C SER A 212 -7.29 -22.82 -9.87
N ARG A 213 -6.79 -21.75 -10.49
CA ARG A 213 -6.38 -20.52 -9.79
C ARG A 213 -7.22 -19.33 -10.24
N LYS A 214 -7.40 -18.35 -9.35
CA LYS A 214 -8.11 -17.10 -9.61
C LYS A 214 -7.18 -15.90 -9.54
N VAL A 215 -7.30 -15.02 -10.53
CA VAL A 215 -6.60 -13.73 -10.59
C VAL A 215 -7.64 -12.61 -10.61
N VAL A 216 -7.52 -11.64 -9.71
CA VAL A 216 -8.28 -10.40 -9.77
C VAL A 216 -7.52 -9.42 -10.66
N ALA A 217 -8.10 -9.08 -11.79
CA ALA A 217 -7.64 -8.00 -12.65
C ALA A 217 -8.34 -6.69 -12.27
N THR A 218 -7.58 -5.65 -11.96
CA THR A 218 -8.08 -4.30 -11.69
C THR A 218 -7.44 -3.32 -12.65
N ILE A 219 -8.25 -2.61 -13.43
CA ILE A 219 -7.83 -1.54 -14.33
C ILE A 219 -8.21 -0.19 -13.71
N GLN A 220 -7.25 0.72 -13.64
CA GLN A 220 -7.41 2.09 -13.15
C GLN A 220 -6.92 3.10 -14.19
N ASP A 221 -7.73 4.10 -14.54
CA ASP A 221 -7.35 5.24 -15.41
C ASP A 221 -8.30 6.44 -15.24
N ARG A 222 -7.98 7.56 -15.88
CA ARG A 222 -8.98 8.47 -16.44
C ARG A 222 -9.47 7.88 -17.77
N PRO A 223 -10.77 7.57 -17.95
CA PRO A 223 -11.26 7.11 -19.24
C PRO A 223 -10.99 8.19 -20.29
N THR A 224 -10.48 7.77 -21.44
CA THR A 224 -10.48 8.60 -22.66
C THR A 224 -11.88 9.15 -22.83
N LYS A 225 -12.04 10.48 -22.94
CA LYS A 225 -13.34 11.20 -22.93
C LYS A 225 -14.45 10.29 -23.46
N VAL A 226 -15.26 9.76 -22.56
CA VAL A 226 -16.55 9.21 -22.98
C VAL A 226 -17.29 10.42 -23.49
N GLU A 227 -17.44 10.52 -24.81
CA GLU A 227 -18.46 11.34 -25.42
C GLU A 227 -19.79 10.75 -24.96
N PHE A 228 -20.21 11.16 -23.76
CA PHE A 228 -21.60 11.16 -23.37
C PHE A 228 -22.28 12.04 -24.41
N THR A 229 -22.82 11.37 -25.43
CA THR A 229 -23.65 11.98 -26.46
C THR A 229 -24.69 12.83 -25.76
N THR A 230 -24.74 14.10 -26.15
CA THR A 230 -25.45 15.18 -25.44
C THR A 230 -26.97 14.96 -25.36
N THR A 231 -27.47 13.92 -26.01
CA THR A 231 -28.86 13.46 -26.07
C THR A 231 -29.55 13.42 -24.70
N LEU A 232 -28.89 12.90 -23.65
CA LEU A 232 -29.50 12.78 -22.32
C LEU A 232 -29.54 14.09 -21.52
N MET A 233 -28.77 15.13 -21.89
CA MET A 233 -28.92 16.46 -21.29
C MET A 233 -29.82 17.39 -22.11
N GLN A 234 -29.90 17.20 -23.43
CA GLN A 234 -30.91 17.88 -24.25
C GLN A 234 -32.34 17.54 -23.77
N GLN A 235 -32.56 16.29 -23.38
CA GLN A 235 -33.85 15.77 -22.89
C GLN A 235 -34.16 16.14 -21.42
N ALA A 236 -33.23 16.77 -20.71
CA ALA A 236 -33.40 17.24 -19.33
C ALA A 236 -33.47 18.77 -19.20
N LEU A 237 -33.30 19.49 -20.32
CA LEU A 237 -33.30 20.96 -20.39
C LEU A 237 -34.21 21.52 -21.49
N GLY A 238 -34.96 20.67 -22.19
CA GLY A 238 -36.05 21.06 -23.09
C GLY A 238 -37.39 20.90 -22.39
N ASP A 239 -37.96 22.03 -21.94
CA ASP A 239 -39.40 22.35 -21.82
C ASP A 239 -39.62 23.39 -20.71
N THR A 240 -39.09 24.61 -20.92
CA THR A 240 -39.55 25.81 -20.22
C THR A 240 -39.74 26.95 -21.23
N ASP A 241 -40.67 26.75 -22.18
CA ASP A 241 -41.36 27.88 -22.78
C ASP A 241 -42.26 28.48 -21.68
N ILE A 242 -41.97 29.73 -21.29
CA ILE A 242 -42.82 30.54 -20.42
C ILE A 242 -43.49 31.59 -21.33
N PRO A 243 -44.83 31.74 -21.26
CA PRO A 243 -45.59 32.63 -22.15
C PRO A 243 -45.35 34.12 -21.91
#